data_AF-A0A2G9MQM9-F1
#
_entry.id   AF-A0A2G9MQM9-F1
#
_cell.length_a   1.000
_cell.length_b   1.000
_cell.length_c   1.000
_cell.angle_alpha   90.00
_cell.angle_beta   90.00
_cell.angle_gamma   90.00
#
_symmetry.space_group_name_H-M   'P 1'
#
loop_
_entity.id
_entity.type
_entity.pdbx_description
1 polymer ?
#
loop_
_entity_poly.entity_id
_entity_poly.type
_entity_poly.pdbx_seq_one_letter_code
_entity_poly.pdbx_strand_id
1 'polypeptide(L)'
;MKKDELDYIDIKQKYKSRINKELGKKSDPVKKVTTSDYNSFKKTFLPKELTLYEQACNFAEKIIPIKPDSKGIPEIEEAIRVSHLNISPTGTMSFAALSMIAIIFASIVLGYLIPFVL
;
A
#
# COMPACT_ATOMS: atom_id res chain seq x y z
N MET A 1 34.70 -34.08 21.54
CA MET A 1 33.57 -33.73 20.65
C MET A 1 32.46 -34.73 20.94
N LYS A 2 31.27 -34.28 21.34
CA LYS A 2 30.21 -35.16 21.87
C LYS A 2 29.68 -36.05 20.74
N LYS A 3 29.46 -37.33 21.02
CA LYS A 3 29.03 -38.36 20.06
C LYS A 3 27.75 -37.97 19.31
N ASP A 4 26.90 -37.18 19.95
CA ASP A 4 25.62 -36.69 19.44
C ASP A 4 25.77 -35.63 18.34
N GLU A 5 26.85 -34.83 18.35
CA GLU A 5 27.13 -33.85 17.29
C GLU A 5 27.58 -34.52 15.99
N LEU A 6 28.31 -35.64 16.10
CA LEU A 6 28.75 -36.44 14.97
C LEU A 6 27.57 -37.10 14.26
N ASP A 7 26.60 -37.63 15.03
CA ASP A 7 25.39 -38.27 14.51
C ASP A 7 24.48 -37.26 13.78
N TYR A 8 24.32 -36.06 14.33
CA TYR A 8 23.56 -34.98 13.68
C TYR A 8 24.15 -34.59 12.32
N ILE A 9 25.48 -34.52 12.22
CA ILE A 9 26.18 -34.14 10.98
C ILE A 9 25.99 -35.24 9.91
N ASP A 10 26.07 -36.51 10.30
CA ASP A 10 25.90 -37.65 9.38
C ASP A 10 24.48 -37.70 8.80
N ILE A 11 23.46 -37.57 9.66
CA ILE A 11 22.05 -37.49 9.26
C ILE A 11 21.85 -36.34 8.28
N LYS A 12 22.35 -35.14 8.60
CA LYS A 12 22.23 -33.96 7.74
C LYS A 12 22.83 -34.19 6.35
N GLN A 13 23.99 -34.85 6.26
CA GLN A 13 24.62 -35.15 4.98
C GLN A 13 23.84 -36.19 4.17
N LYS A 14 23.31 -37.24 4.82
CA LYS A 14 22.49 -38.29 4.19
C LYS A 14 21.21 -37.74 3.55
N TYR A 15 20.51 -36.85 4.25
CA TYR A 15 19.31 -36.22 3.69
C TYR A 15 19.64 -35.21 2.59
N LYS A 16 20.71 -34.42 2.75
CA LYS A 16 21.17 -33.48 1.72
C LYS A 16 21.50 -34.20 0.41
N SER A 17 22.15 -35.36 0.49
CA SER A 17 22.50 -36.18 -0.68
C SER A 17 21.29 -36.82 -1.36
N ARG A 18 20.28 -37.28 -0.60
CA ARG A 18 19.00 -37.76 -1.16
C ARG A 18 18.24 -36.64 -1.88
N ILE A 19 18.11 -35.47 -1.24
CA ILE A 19 17.44 -34.30 -1.83
C ILE A 19 18.11 -33.90 -3.15
N ASN A 20 19.44 -33.89 -3.20
CA ASN A 20 20.19 -33.57 -4.43
C ASN A 20 20.04 -34.61 -5.54
N LYS A 21 19.79 -35.89 -5.18
CA LYS A 21 19.60 -36.98 -6.14
C LYS A 21 18.21 -36.93 -6.77
N GLU A 22 17.19 -36.61 -5.99
CA GLU A 22 15.79 -36.54 -6.45
C GLU A 22 15.48 -35.25 -7.24
N LEU A 23 16.10 -34.12 -6.86
CA LEU A 23 15.74 -32.81 -7.44
C LEU A 23 16.58 -32.36 -8.64
N GLY A 24 17.59 -33.14 -9.06
CA GLY A 24 18.34 -32.89 -10.30
C GLY A 24 18.99 -31.51 -10.40
N LYS A 25 20.29 -31.45 -10.07
CA LYS A 25 21.17 -30.25 -10.03
C LYS A 25 20.98 -29.34 -8.81
N LYS A 26 22.13 -28.76 -8.43
CA LYS A 26 22.29 -27.75 -7.38
C LYS A 26 21.17 -26.73 -7.55
N SER A 27 20.33 -26.63 -6.52
CA SER A 27 19.39 -25.54 -6.36
C SER A 27 20.04 -24.25 -6.86
N ASP A 28 19.47 -23.62 -7.89
CA ASP A 28 19.77 -22.23 -8.21
C ASP A 28 19.80 -21.48 -6.88
N PRO A 29 20.78 -20.57 -6.66
CA PRO A 29 20.88 -19.86 -5.40
C PRO A 29 19.51 -19.30 -5.09
N VAL A 30 18.87 -19.82 -4.03
CA VAL A 30 17.51 -19.49 -3.64
C VAL A 30 17.46 -17.97 -3.67
N LYS A 31 16.80 -17.39 -4.69
CA LYS A 31 16.68 -15.94 -4.78
C LYS A 31 16.01 -15.55 -3.49
N LYS A 32 16.80 -14.96 -2.60
CA LYS A 32 16.37 -14.63 -1.25
C LYS A 32 15.19 -13.70 -1.45
N VAL A 33 13.98 -14.18 -1.18
CA VAL A 33 12.75 -13.40 -1.39
C VAL A 33 12.94 -12.15 -0.55
N THR A 34 13.21 -11.04 -1.23
CA THR A 34 13.39 -9.77 -0.54
C THR A 34 12.01 -9.17 -0.30
N THR A 35 11.86 -8.39 0.76
CA THR A 35 10.63 -7.65 1.05
C THR A 35 10.23 -6.75 -0.14
N SER A 36 11.21 -6.34 -0.96
CA SER A 36 10.98 -5.58 -2.20
C SER A 36 10.24 -6.39 -3.26
N ASP A 37 10.59 -7.67 -3.46
CA ASP A 37 9.94 -8.53 -4.45
C ASP A 37 8.47 -8.76 -4.10
N TYR A 38 8.19 -8.99 -2.81
CA TYR A 38 6.83 -9.13 -2.30
C TYR A 38 6.00 -7.84 -2.48
N ASN A 39 6.58 -6.68 -2.16
CA ASN A 39 5.91 -5.40 -2.35
C ASN A 39 5.63 -5.09 -3.83
N SER A 40 6.55 -5.47 -4.73
CA SER A 40 6.39 -5.28 -6.18
C SER A 40 5.31 -6.19 -6.74
N PHE A 41 5.26 -7.44 -6.30
CA PHE A 41 4.18 -8.39 -6.61
C PHE A 41 2.83 -7.87 -6.12
N LYS A 42 2.74 -7.47 -4.85
CA LYS A 42 1.53 -6.90 -4.23
C LYS A 42 1.01 -5.69 -5.02
N LYS A 43 1.88 -4.77 -5.42
CA LYS A 43 1.52 -3.59 -6.22
C LYS A 43 1.03 -3.93 -7.63
N THR A 44 1.47 -5.05 -8.20
CA THR A 44 1.11 -5.45 -9.56
C THR A 44 -0.25 -6.15 -9.61
N PHE A 45 -0.58 -6.90 -8.56
CA PHE A 45 -1.83 -7.65 -8.44
C PHE A 45 -2.98 -6.87 -7.79
N LEU A 46 -2.69 -5.77 -7.09
CA LEU A 46 -3.72 -4.87 -6.58
C LEU A 46 -4.26 -3.96 -7.69
N PRO A 47 -5.59 -3.75 -7.77
CA PRO A 47 -6.20 -2.87 -8.77
C PRO A 47 -5.72 -1.43 -8.60
N LYS A 48 -5.33 -0.79 -9.72
CA LYS A 48 -4.77 0.58 -9.73
C LYS A 48 -5.80 1.68 -9.47
N GLU A 49 -7.09 1.40 -9.61
CA GLU A 49 -8.13 2.42 -9.67
C GLU A 49 -8.39 3.12 -8.33
N LEU A 50 -8.03 2.48 -7.21
CA LEU A 50 -8.15 3.08 -5.88
C LEU A 50 -7.08 4.15 -5.61
N THR A 51 -6.04 4.25 -6.46
CA THR A 51 -4.88 5.11 -6.17
C THR A 51 -5.13 6.60 -6.38
N LEU A 52 -6.02 7.03 -7.29
CA LEU A 52 -6.20 8.46 -7.57
C LEU A 52 -6.88 9.19 -6.41
N TYR A 53 -7.95 8.61 -5.87
CA TYR A 53 -8.62 9.14 -4.68
C TYR A 53 -7.69 9.08 -3.47
N GLU A 54 -7.01 7.95 -3.26
CA GLU A 54 -6.02 7.82 -2.17
C GLU A 54 -4.92 8.88 -2.25
N GLN A 55 -4.37 9.11 -3.44
CA GLN A 55 -3.36 10.14 -3.67
C GLN A 55 -3.91 11.53 -3.41
N ALA A 56 -5.14 11.82 -3.84
CA ALA A 56 -5.78 13.11 -3.61
C ALA A 56 -6.03 13.38 -2.11
N CYS A 57 -6.51 12.38 -1.35
CA CYS A 57 -6.67 12.49 0.10
C CYS A 57 -5.33 12.66 0.83
N ASN A 58 -4.33 11.86 0.48
CA ASN A 58 -2.98 11.95 1.07
C ASN A 58 -2.28 13.27 0.72
N PHE A 59 -2.57 13.84 -0.45
CA PHE A 59 -2.09 15.16 -0.84
C PHE A 59 -2.83 16.28 -0.09
N ALA A 60 -4.15 16.20 -0.01
CA ALA A 60 -4.97 17.18 0.71
C ALA A 60 -4.58 17.25 2.21
N GLU A 61 -4.32 16.11 2.84
CA GLU A 61 -3.83 16.04 4.22
C GLU A 61 -2.51 16.81 4.41
N LYS A 62 -1.60 16.74 3.43
CA LYS A 62 -0.32 17.45 3.47
C LYS A 62 -0.46 18.96 3.32
N ILE A 63 -1.49 19.44 2.61
CA ILE A 63 -1.72 20.87 2.42
C ILE A 63 -2.43 21.44 3.66
N ILE A 64 -3.58 20.87 4.03
CA ILE A 64 -4.41 21.39 5.13
C ILE A 64 -4.92 20.21 5.96
N PRO A 65 -4.22 19.83 7.04
CA PRO A 65 -4.68 18.74 7.91
C PRO A 65 -5.87 19.22 8.76
N ILE A 66 -7.07 18.91 8.32
CA ILE A 66 -8.32 19.19 9.05
C ILE A 66 -8.67 17.98 9.91
N LYS A 67 -8.62 18.16 11.23
CA LYS A 67 -9.00 17.11 12.17
C LYS A 67 -10.52 16.89 12.11
N PRO A 68 -10.99 15.65 11.89
CA PRO A 68 -12.41 15.32 11.96
C PRO A 68 -12.93 15.52 13.39
N ASP A 69 -14.23 15.82 13.52
CA ASP A 69 -14.89 15.80 14.83
C ASP A 69 -14.89 14.38 15.40
N SER A 70 -14.65 14.27 16.71
CA SER A 70 -14.44 13.00 17.42
C SER A 70 -15.61 12.02 17.30
N LYS A 71 -16.82 12.52 17.04
CA LYS A 71 -18.04 11.71 16.86
C LYS A 71 -18.10 10.99 15.52
N GLY A 72 -17.52 11.57 14.46
CA GLY A 72 -17.59 11.02 13.09
C GLY A 72 -16.40 10.15 12.70
N ILE A 73 -15.32 10.16 13.49
CA ILE A 73 -14.13 9.32 13.26
C ILE A 73 -14.47 7.83 13.11
N PRO A 74 -15.26 7.18 13.98
CA PRO A 74 -15.46 5.74 13.89
C PRO A 74 -16.18 5.32 12.59
N GLU A 75 -17.16 6.10 12.13
CA GLU A 75 -17.87 5.83 10.88
C GLU A 75 -16.95 5.96 9.66
N ILE A 76 -16.14 7.02 9.63
CA ILE A 76 -15.16 7.24 8.54
C ILE A 76 -14.11 6.13 8.54
N GLU A 77 -13.63 5.73 9.71
CA GLU A 77 -12.63 4.66 9.84
C GLU A 77 -13.19 3.30 9.43
N GLU A 78 -14.45 3.00 9.77
CA GLU A 78 -15.15 1.80 9.32
C GLU A 78 -15.30 1.79 7.79
N ALA A 79 -15.74 2.90 7.19
CA ALA A 79 -15.87 3.03 5.74
C ALA A 79 -14.52 2.85 5.02
N ILE A 80 -13.44 3.43 5.55
CA ILE A 80 -12.07 3.25 5.02
C ILE A 80 -11.65 1.77 5.09
N ARG A 81 -11.99 1.09 6.19
CA ARG A 81 -11.66 -0.33 6.38
C ARG A 81 -12.41 -1.23 5.40
N VAL A 82 -13.72 -1.01 5.23
CA VAL A 82 -14.56 -1.79 4.30
C VAL A 82 -14.09 -1.58 2.85
N SER A 83 -13.74 -0.35 2.50
CA SER A 83 -13.25 -0.01 1.16
C SER A 83 -11.77 -0.37 0.92
N HIS A 84 -11.06 -0.88 1.94
CA HIS A 84 -9.65 -1.25 1.87
C HIS A 84 -8.72 -0.13 1.37
N LEU A 85 -9.07 1.12 1.65
CA LEU A 85 -8.30 2.29 1.24
C LEU A 85 -7.15 2.57 2.21
N ASN A 86 -5.99 2.96 1.69
CA ASN A 86 -4.83 3.39 2.46
C ASN A 86 -4.83 4.92 2.64
N ILE A 87 -5.81 5.43 3.39
CA ILE A 87 -5.96 6.87 3.71
C ILE A 87 -6.27 7.06 5.20
N SER A 88 -6.01 8.27 5.68
CA SER A 88 -6.41 8.68 7.04
C SER A 88 -7.81 9.33 7.03
N PRO A 89 -8.57 9.24 8.13
CA PRO A 89 -9.82 9.99 8.29
C PRO A 89 -9.63 11.50 8.12
N THR A 90 -8.48 12.01 8.57
CA THR A 90 -8.05 13.40 8.40
C THR A 90 -7.92 13.78 6.93
N GLY A 91 -7.29 12.93 6.11
CA GLY A 91 -7.11 13.17 4.68
C GLY A 91 -8.42 13.20 3.91
N THR A 92 -9.40 12.36 4.28
CA THR A 92 -10.76 12.41 3.71
C THR A 92 -11.44 13.75 3.98
N MET A 93 -11.41 14.22 5.23
CA MET A 93 -12.01 15.50 5.61
C MET A 93 -11.28 16.69 4.97
N SER A 94 -9.96 16.62 4.91
CA SER A 94 -9.11 17.63 4.28
C SER A 94 -9.41 17.75 2.79
N PHE A 95 -9.59 16.61 2.10
CA PHE A 95 -9.98 16.58 0.68
C PHE A 95 -11.38 17.14 0.46
N ALA A 96 -12.35 16.82 1.32
CA ALA A 96 -13.70 17.38 1.23
C ALA A 96 -13.69 18.91 1.32
N ALA A 97 -12.94 19.48 2.28
CA ALA A 97 -12.81 20.92 2.41
C ALA A 97 -12.09 21.56 1.22
N LEU A 98 -10.98 20.96 0.77
CA LEU A 98 -10.17 21.49 -0.33
C LEU A 98 -10.95 21.44 -1.66
N SER A 99 -11.73 20.38 -1.89
CA SER A 99 -12.60 20.28 -3.06
C SER A 99 -13.72 21.33 -3.04
N MET A 100 -14.33 21.62 -1.88
CA MET A 100 -15.32 22.69 -1.74
C MET A 100 -14.74 24.05 -2.12
N ILE A 101 -13.54 24.36 -1.62
CA ILE A 101 -12.83 25.61 -1.98
C ILE A 101 -12.50 25.64 -3.48
N ALA A 102 -12.03 24.53 -4.04
CA ALA A 102 -11.70 24.43 -5.47
C ALA A 102 -12.93 24.68 -6.35
N ILE A 103 -14.11 24.17 -5.96
CA ILE A 103 -15.37 24.41 -6.69
C ILE A 103 -15.77 25.89 -6.66
N ILE A 104 -15.60 26.58 -5.53
CA ILE A 104 -15.88 28.02 -5.42
C ILE A 104 -14.96 28.82 -6.36
N PHE A 105 -13.67 28.51 -6.40
CA PHE A 105 -12.77 29.17 -7.35
C PHE A 105 -13.12 28.83 -8.80
N ALA A 106 -13.44 27.57 -9.09
CA ALA A 106 -13.83 27.15 -10.43
C ALA A 106 -15.11 27.86 -10.92
N SER A 107 -16.09 28.07 -10.04
CA SER A 107 -17.34 28.76 -10.41
C SER A 107 -17.12 30.25 -10.68
N ILE A 108 -16.24 30.91 -9.94
CA ILE A 108 -15.83 32.29 -10.23
C ILE A 108 -15.11 32.34 -11.59
N VAL A 109 -14.15 31.45 -11.83
CA VAL A 109 -13.43 31.39 -13.10
C VAL A 109 -14.39 31.14 -14.26
N LEU A 110 -15.27 30.13 -14.20
CA LEU A 110 -16.25 29.93 -15.26
C LEU A 110 -17.18 31.13 -15.42
N GLY A 111 -17.67 31.69 -14.31
CA GLY A 111 -18.65 32.79 -14.31
C GLY A 111 -18.12 34.09 -14.89
N TYR A 112 -16.83 34.39 -14.72
CA TYR A 112 -16.23 35.62 -15.25
C TYR A 112 -15.49 35.41 -16.58
N LEU A 113 -14.85 34.25 -16.77
CA LEU A 113 -13.97 34.00 -17.91
C LEU A 113 -14.77 33.59 -19.16
N ILE A 114 -15.91 32.90 -19.00
CA ILE A 114 -16.82 32.60 -20.13
C ILE A 114 -17.42 33.86 -20.77
N PRO A 115 -18.05 34.80 -20.03
CA PRO A 115 -18.60 36.03 -20.63
C PRO A 115 -17.53 37.05 -21.03
N PHE A 116 -16.27 36.88 -20.61
CA PHE A 116 -15.17 37.70 -21.09
C PHE A 116 -14.63 37.23 -22.45
N VAL A 117 -14.75 35.93 -22.75
CA VAL A 117 -14.24 35.32 -24.00
C VAL A 117 -15.29 35.33 -25.12
N LEU A 118 -16.58 35.37 -24.77
CA LEU A 118 -17.72 35.34 -25.71
C LEU A 118 -18.24 36.75 -25.99
#